data_AF-A0A7R7CD49-F1
#
_entry.id   AF-A0A7R7CD49-F1
#
_cell.length_a   1.000
_cell.length_b   1.000
_cell.length_c   1.000
_cell.angle_alpha   90.00
_cell.angle_beta   90.00
_cell.angle_gamma   90.00
#
_symmetry.space_group_name_H-M   'P 1'
#
loop_
_entity.id
_entity.type
_entity.pdbx_description
1 polymer ?
#
loop_
_entity_poly.entity_id
_entity_poly.type
_entity_poly.pdbx_seq_one_letter_code
_entity_poly.pdbx_strand_id
1 'polypeptide(L)'
;MPSRALTILVIDENRIRASIIEAGLRDAGHDKVTVVHDVAGIAKRVSDIQPDVIVIDLENPNRDMLENMFQLSRVVRRPIAMFVDRSDSASIEAAVDAGVSAYVIDGLRKERVKPILDMAISRFNAFSRMERELEEARSELAGRKLVERAKGILMKSRGLSEDEAYALLRKTAMNQNRKIGDIAQSLVMAAGLLEPGEDS
;
A
#
# COMPACT_ATOMS: atom_id res chain seq x y z
N MET A 1 -5.10 25.16 -2.15
CA MET A 1 -5.49 24.41 -0.93
C MET A 1 -4.35 24.57 0.06
N PRO A 2 -4.54 25.13 1.27
CA PRO A 2 -3.48 25.07 2.27
C PRO A 2 -3.15 23.59 2.52
N SER A 3 -1.86 23.23 2.56
CA SER A 3 -1.47 21.86 2.87
C SER A 3 -1.99 21.54 4.27
N ARG A 4 -2.78 20.47 4.39
CA ARG A 4 -3.23 19.98 5.69
C ARG A 4 -1.99 19.68 6.53
N ALA A 5 -1.96 20.19 7.76
CA ALA A 5 -0.87 19.91 8.69
C ALA A 5 -0.74 18.39 8.90
N LEU A 6 0.44 17.85 8.59
CA LEU A 6 0.76 16.43 8.72
C LEU A 6 0.59 15.98 10.16
N THR A 7 -0.13 14.87 10.35
CA THR A 7 -0.23 14.16 11.62
C THR A 7 0.84 13.09 11.69
N ILE A 8 1.69 13.15 12.71
CA ILE A 8 2.87 12.27 12.83
C ILE A 8 2.76 11.46 14.12
N LEU A 9 2.94 10.15 13.98
CA LEU A 9 3.05 9.23 15.11
C LEU A 9 4.53 8.88 15.32
N VAL A 10 5.06 9.17 16.51
CA VAL A 10 6.41 8.79 16.93
C VAL A 10 6.31 7.60 17.88
N ILE A 11 7.06 6.54 17.61
CA ILE A 11 7.15 5.33 18.44
C ILE A 11 8.60 5.19 18.88
N ASP A 12 8.84 5.35 20.17
CA ASP A 12 10.17 5.30 20.76
C ASP A 12 10.06 5.01 22.27
N GLU A 13 10.59 3.87 22.71
CA GLU A 13 10.59 3.45 24.12
C GLU A 13 11.43 4.38 25.02
N ASN A 14 12.42 5.05 24.42
CA ASN A 14 13.31 5.97 25.11
C ASN A 14 12.76 7.39 25.08
N ARG A 15 12.27 7.86 26.23
CA ARG A 15 11.67 9.21 26.37
C ARG A 15 12.60 10.35 25.97
N ILE A 16 13.90 10.21 26.17
CA ILE A 16 14.88 11.26 25.84
C ILE A 16 15.00 11.37 24.32
N ARG A 17 15.15 10.24 23.62
CA ARG A 17 15.22 10.18 22.16
C ARG A 17 13.91 10.64 21.52
N ALA A 18 12.79 10.18 22.04
CA ALA A 18 11.45 10.61 21.61
C ALA A 18 11.28 12.13 21.68
N SER A 19 11.77 12.76 22.75
CA SER A 19 11.74 14.23 22.91
C SER A 19 12.61 14.95 21.87
N ILE A 20 13.73 14.36 21.46
CA ILE A 20 14.59 14.92 20.40
C ILE A 20 13.89 14.81 19.04
N ILE A 21 13.23 13.68 18.74
CA ILE A 21 12.42 13.50 17.52
C ILE A 21 11.31 14.53 17.49
N GLU A 22 10.53 14.62 18.57
CA GLU A 22 9.40 15.53 18.67
C GLU A 22 9.85 16.98 18.48
N ALA A 23 10.94 17.39 19.16
CA ALA A 23 11.50 18.73 18.98
C ALA A 23 11.97 18.97 17.54
N GLY A 24 12.61 17.98 16.89
CA GLY A 24 13.02 18.08 15.49
C GLY A 24 11.87 18.21 14.51
N LEU A 25 10.77 17.49 14.75
CA LEU A 25 9.54 17.58 13.97
C LEU A 25 8.86 18.95 14.16
N ARG A 26 8.78 19.44 15.40
CA ARG A 26 8.18 20.75 15.71
C ARG A 26 8.97 21.90 15.09
N ASP A 27 10.30 21.90 15.21
CA ASP A 27 11.18 22.88 14.55
C ASP A 27 11.04 22.86 13.02
N ALA A 28 10.71 21.70 12.44
CA ALA A 28 10.43 21.55 11.02
C ALA A 28 9.03 22.03 10.60
N GLY A 29 8.22 22.53 11.53
CA GLY A 29 6.86 23.02 11.30
C GLY A 29 5.77 21.94 11.41
N HIS A 30 6.06 20.81 12.04
CA HIS A 30 5.08 19.76 12.29
C HIS A 30 4.56 19.83 13.74
N ASP A 31 3.40 20.45 13.94
CA ASP A 31 2.84 20.66 15.29
C ASP A 31 2.03 19.47 15.82
N LYS A 32 1.51 18.62 14.92
CA LYS A 32 0.63 17.48 15.25
C LYS A 32 1.43 16.19 15.42
N VAL A 33 2.24 16.15 16.48
CA VAL A 33 3.04 14.98 16.84
C VAL A 33 2.39 14.25 18.02
N THR A 34 2.16 12.96 17.87
CA THR A 34 1.74 12.06 18.95
C THR A 34 2.88 11.10 19.25
N VAL A 35 3.33 11.04 20.50
CA VAL A 35 4.44 10.18 20.92
C VAL A 35 3.89 9.00 21.72
N VAL A 36 4.35 7.79 21.38
CA VAL A 36 4.02 6.55 22.05
C VAL A 36 5.32 5.86 22.46
N HIS A 37 5.41 5.42 23.71
CA HIS A 37 6.61 4.78 24.27
C HIS A 37 6.49 3.26 24.38
N ASP A 38 5.52 2.67 23.69
CA ASP A 38 5.22 1.25 23.76
C ASP A 38 4.99 0.72 22.35
N VAL A 39 5.75 -0.31 21.99
CA VAL A 39 5.66 -0.99 20.69
C VAL A 39 4.53 -2.01 20.64
N ALA A 40 3.82 -2.26 21.74
CA ALA A 40 2.65 -3.12 21.75
C ALA A 40 1.41 -2.42 21.13
N GLY A 41 0.68 -3.18 20.31
CA GLY A 41 -0.60 -2.74 19.74
C GLY A 41 -0.48 -1.60 18.72
N ILE A 42 0.68 -1.42 18.07
CA ILE A 42 0.91 -0.33 17.11
C ILE A 42 -0.16 -0.30 16.02
N ALA A 43 -0.52 -1.46 15.45
CA ALA A 43 -1.53 -1.52 14.39
C ALA A 43 -2.87 -0.90 14.81
N LYS A 44 -3.33 -1.16 16.04
CA LYS A 44 -4.55 -0.57 16.58
C LYS A 44 -4.39 0.95 16.76
N ARG A 45 -3.27 1.40 17.34
CA ARG A 45 -2.98 2.84 17.53
C ARG A 45 -2.93 3.58 16.21
N VAL A 46 -2.30 3.00 15.18
CA VAL A 46 -2.26 3.60 13.84
C VAL A 46 -3.68 3.68 13.25
N SER A 47 -4.52 2.68 13.45
CA SER A 47 -5.93 2.74 13.00
C SER A 47 -6.74 3.81 13.73
N ASP A 48 -6.51 3.99 15.03
CA ASP A 48 -7.25 4.94 15.87
C ASP A 48 -6.79 6.39 15.61
N ILE A 49 -5.47 6.60 15.50
CA ILE A 49 -4.86 7.92 15.31
C ILE A 49 -4.91 8.37 13.85
N GLN A 50 -4.88 7.42 12.90
CA GLN A 50 -4.79 7.65 11.46
C GLN A 50 -3.68 8.65 11.07
N PRO A 51 -2.41 8.40 11.47
CA PRO A 51 -1.32 9.30 11.16
C PRO A 51 -1.05 9.34 9.64
N ASP A 52 -0.61 10.50 9.17
CA ASP A 52 -0.13 10.69 7.81
C ASP A 52 1.27 10.06 7.63
N VAL A 53 2.10 10.07 8.68
CA VAL A 53 3.45 9.49 8.69
C VAL A 53 3.77 8.88 10.06
N ILE A 54 4.54 7.80 10.05
CA ILE A 54 5.00 7.11 11.27
C ILE A 54 6.53 7.22 11.35
N VAL A 55 7.03 7.61 12.51
CA VAL A 55 8.46 7.59 12.86
C VAL A 55 8.67 6.54 13.93
N ILE A 56 9.59 5.61 13.68
CA ILE A 56 9.94 4.55 14.62
C ILE A 56 11.42 4.68 14.91
N ASP A 57 11.77 4.77 16.19
CA ASP A 57 13.15 4.75 16.63
C ASP A 57 13.43 3.46 17.40
N LEU A 58 14.47 2.76 16.97
CA LEU A 58 14.87 1.46 17.48
C LEU A 58 16.34 1.52 17.87
N GLU A 59 16.64 1.45 19.16
CA GLU A 59 18.01 1.55 19.64
C GLU A 59 18.86 0.33 19.25
N ASN A 60 18.48 -0.86 19.69
CA ASN A 60 19.15 -2.12 19.33
C ASN A 60 18.13 -3.22 19.01
N PRO A 61 17.41 -3.13 17.88
CA PRO A 61 16.40 -4.12 17.53
C PRO A 61 17.07 -5.45 17.15
N ASN A 62 16.50 -6.55 17.62
CA ASN A 62 16.85 -7.87 17.10
C ASN A 62 16.13 -8.13 15.76
N ARG A 63 16.46 -9.24 15.09
CA ARG A 63 15.88 -9.60 13.78
C ARG A 63 14.36 -9.75 13.85
N ASP A 64 13.85 -10.40 14.89
CA ASP A 64 12.42 -10.65 15.09
C ASP A 64 11.64 -9.33 15.23
N MET A 65 12.20 -8.35 15.93
CA MET A 65 11.60 -7.02 16.09
C MET A 65 11.55 -6.27 14.75
N LEU A 66 12.63 -6.31 13.96
CA LEU A 66 12.66 -5.70 12.63
C LEU A 66 11.63 -6.35 11.70
N GLU A 67 11.54 -7.69 11.72
CA GLU A 67 10.57 -8.42 10.92
C GLU A 67 9.13 -8.04 11.31
N ASN A 68 8.84 -7.92 12.61
CA ASN A 68 7.54 -7.43 13.07
C ASN A 68 7.23 -6.00 12.56
N MET A 69 8.21 -5.10 12.54
CA MET A 69 8.02 -3.75 12.00
C MET A 69 7.81 -3.76 10.48
N PHE A 70 8.45 -4.69 9.76
CA PHE A 70 8.25 -4.89 8.33
C PHE A 70 6.88 -5.49 7.99
N GLN A 71 6.35 -6.38 8.83
CA GLN A 71 4.97 -6.85 8.66
C GLN A 71 3.98 -5.72 8.92
N LEU A 72 4.24 -4.91 9.94
CA LEU A 72 3.43 -3.71 10.22
C LEU A 72 3.42 -2.78 9.00
N SER A 73 4.56 -2.43 8.40
CA SER A 73 4.63 -1.48 7.28
C SER A 73 3.76 -1.89 6.09
N ARG A 74 3.71 -3.18 5.78
CA ARG A 74 2.86 -3.75 4.72
C ARG A 74 1.37 -3.60 5.00
N VAL A 75 0.97 -3.67 6.28
CA VAL A 75 -0.44 -3.58 6.70
C VAL A 75 -0.91 -2.13 6.77
N VAL A 76 -0.15 -1.24 7.41
CA VAL A 76 -0.64 0.12 7.70
C VAL A 76 -0.63 1.06 6.48
N ARG A 77 0.03 0.72 5.36
CA ARG A 77 0.06 1.52 4.12
C ARG A 77 0.26 3.02 4.38
N ARG A 78 1.22 3.36 5.24
CA ARG A 78 1.64 4.73 5.53
C ARG A 78 3.15 4.85 5.33
N PRO A 79 3.66 6.04 5.00
CA PRO A 79 5.09 6.30 5.04
C PRO A 79 5.65 6.01 6.44
N ILE A 80 6.71 5.21 6.49
CA ILE A 80 7.41 4.88 7.74
C ILE A 80 8.88 5.28 7.60
N ALA A 81 9.34 6.08 8.56
CA ALA A 81 10.75 6.40 8.76
C ALA A 81 11.27 5.65 10.00
N MET A 82 12.25 4.78 9.82
CA MET A 82 12.83 3.96 10.87
C MET A 82 14.27 4.39 11.15
N PHE A 83 14.56 4.78 12.40
CA PHE A 83 15.88 5.14 12.89
C PHE A 83 16.47 3.97 13.67
N VAL A 84 17.70 3.56 13.33
CA VAL A 84 18.37 2.43 13.96
C VAL A 84 19.84 2.78 14.23
N ASP A 85 20.34 2.54 15.45
CA ASP A 85 21.72 2.90 15.82
C ASP A 85 22.76 1.90 15.29
N ARG A 86 22.42 0.61 15.24
CA ARG A 86 23.27 -0.45 14.68
C ARG A 86 22.46 -1.44 13.87
N SER A 87 22.94 -1.78 12.67
CA SER A 87 22.36 -2.89 11.90
C SER A 87 23.36 -3.58 11.00
N ASP A 88 23.13 -4.86 10.76
CA ASP A 88 23.84 -5.68 9.78
C ASP A 88 23.34 -5.36 8.36
N SER A 89 24.18 -5.58 7.34
CA SER A 89 23.82 -5.34 5.93
C SER A 89 22.56 -6.10 5.47
N ALA A 90 22.30 -7.27 6.04
CA ALA A 90 21.11 -8.08 5.75
C ALA A 90 19.79 -7.41 6.16
N SER A 91 19.82 -6.52 7.17
CA SER A 91 18.65 -5.77 7.61
C SER A 91 18.24 -4.67 6.63
N ILE A 92 19.18 -4.19 5.81
CA ILE A 92 18.95 -3.11 4.83
C ILE A 92 18.13 -3.63 3.65
N GLU A 93 18.50 -4.77 3.08
CA GLU A 93 17.82 -5.35 1.93
C GLU A 93 16.38 -5.78 2.29
N ALA A 94 16.21 -6.41 3.45
CA ALA A 94 14.89 -6.75 3.99
C ALA A 94 14.00 -5.50 4.22
N ALA A 95 14.58 -4.37 4.67
CA ALA A 95 13.83 -3.13 4.83
C ALA A 95 13.34 -2.55 3.50
N VAL A 96 14.12 -2.68 2.44
CA VAL A 96 13.74 -2.27 1.08
C VAL A 96 12.58 -3.12 0.57
N ASP A 97 12.68 -4.44 0.69
CA ASP A 97 11.62 -5.38 0.28
C ASP A 97 10.34 -5.27 1.13
N ALA A 98 10.47 -4.80 2.37
CA ALA A 98 9.33 -4.55 3.26
C ALA A 98 8.58 -3.25 2.95
N GLY A 99 9.07 -2.44 2.00
CA GLY A 99 8.47 -1.15 1.67
C GLY A 99 8.68 -0.09 2.75
N VAL A 100 9.66 -0.26 3.64
CA VAL A 100 10.03 0.79 4.59
C VAL A 100 10.54 1.99 3.81
N SER A 101 9.92 3.13 4.05
CA SER A 101 10.07 4.28 3.18
C SER A 101 11.37 5.05 3.45
N ALA A 102 11.90 4.95 4.67
CA ALA A 102 13.27 5.35 5.01
C ALA A 102 13.83 4.47 6.13
N TYR A 103 15.04 3.96 5.94
CA TYR A 103 15.80 3.22 6.95
C TYR A 103 17.12 3.97 7.18
N VAL A 104 17.34 4.45 8.40
CA VAL A 104 18.46 5.35 8.70
C VAL A 104 19.35 4.76 9.77
N ILE A 105 20.57 4.46 9.33
CA ILE A 105 21.70 4.06 10.17
C ILE A 105 22.44 5.34 10.61
N ASP A 106 23.07 5.28 11.79
CA ASP A 106 23.88 6.34 12.41
C ASP A 106 23.10 7.36 13.27
N GLY A 107 22.07 6.86 13.96
CA GLY A 107 21.50 7.54 15.12
C GLY A 107 20.66 8.79 14.85
N LEU A 108 19.88 9.11 15.87
CA LEU A 108 18.94 10.22 15.86
C LEU A 108 19.64 11.56 16.06
N ARG A 109 19.52 12.47 15.08
CA ARG A 109 19.90 13.88 15.22
C ARG A 109 18.75 14.77 14.76
N LYS A 110 18.47 15.83 15.53
CA LYS A 110 17.36 16.77 15.28
C LYS A 110 17.36 17.30 13.85
N GLU A 111 18.52 17.72 13.34
CA GLU A 111 18.70 18.24 11.99
C GLU A 111 18.37 17.24 10.88
N ARG A 112 18.47 15.93 11.16
CA ARG A 112 18.25 14.87 10.16
C ARG A 112 16.78 14.44 10.06
N VAL A 113 15.97 14.72 11.08
CA VAL A 113 14.59 14.24 11.16
C VAL A 113 13.77 14.67 9.94
N LYS A 114 13.80 15.96 9.59
CA LYS A 114 13.03 16.50 8.45
C LYS A 114 13.44 15.89 7.10
N PRO A 115 14.72 15.90 6.69
CA PRO A 115 15.14 15.27 5.43
C PRO A 115 14.73 13.80 5.32
N ILE A 116 14.80 13.05 6.42
CA ILE A 116 14.46 11.63 6.45
C ILE A 116 12.95 11.42 6.33
N LEU A 117 12.16 12.25 7.00
CA LEU A 117 10.71 12.26 6.88
C LEU A 117 10.27 12.57 5.44
N ASP A 118 10.85 13.61 4.84
CA ASP A 118 10.58 14.01 3.45
C ASP A 118 10.92 12.87 2.47
N MET A 119 12.06 12.20 2.67
CA MET A 119 12.46 11.03 1.91
C MET A 119 11.46 9.88 2.06
N ALA A 120 11.02 9.58 3.29
CA ALA A 120 10.05 8.54 3.56
C ALA A 120 8.72 8.79 2.84
N ILE A 121 8.19 10.01 2.94
CA ILE A 121 6.94 10.39 2.26
C ILE A 121 7.11 10.26 0.74
N SER A 122 8.22 10.75 0.19
CA SER A 122 8.49 10.69 -1.25
C SER A 122 8.57 9.25 -1.76
N ARG A 123 9.32 8.39 -1.07
CA ARG A 123 9.49 6.98 -1.44
C ARG A 123 8.19 6.20 -1.34
N PHE A 124 7.42 6.41 -0.27
CA PHE A 124 6.10 5.80 -0.12
C PHE A 124 5.19 6.19 -1.29
N ASN A 125 5.10 7.48 -1.59
CA ASN A 125 4.26 7.97 -2.69
C ASN A 125 4.69 7.43 -4.06
N ALA A 126 5.99 7.30 -4.29
CA ALA A 126 6.52 6.68 -5.52
C ALA A 126 6.15 5.20 -5.61
N PHE A 127 6.34 4.44 -4.53
CA PHE A 127 6.01 3.02 -4.47
C PHE A 127 4.52 2.78 -4.65
N SER A 128 3.67 3.50 -3.90
CA SER A 128 2.21 3.38 -4.04
C SER A 128 1.69 3.81 -5.41
N ARG A 129 2.37 4.71 -6.13
CA ARG A 129 2.04 5.02 -7.53
C ARG A 129 2.34 3.81 -8.42
N MET A 130 3.53 3.24 -8.33
CA MET A 130 3.92 2.06 -9.11
C MET A 130 3.01 0.86 -8.84
N GLU A 131 2.63 0.61 -7.58
CA GLU A 131 1.68 -0.45 -7.24
C GLU A 131 0.31 -0.24 -7.87
N ARG A 132 -0.20 1.00 -7.87
CA ARG A 132 -1.48 1.33 -8.52
C ARG A 132 -1.41 1.14 -10.03
N GLU A 133 -0.36 1.64 -10.68
CA GLU A 133 -0.16 1.48 -12.12
C GLU A 133 -0.03 0.00 -12.50
N LEU A 134 0.68 -0.80 -11.70
CA LEU A 134 0.79 -2.24 -11.90
C LEU A 134 -0.57 -2.94 -11.77
N GLU A 135 -1.36 -2.58 -10.76
CA GLU A 135 -2.70 -3.14 -10.55
C GLU A 135 -3.66 -2.75 -11.68
N GLU A 136 -3.62 -1.49 -12.13
CA GLU A 136 -4.39 -1.02 -13.28
C GLU A 136 -4.02 -1.79 -14.56
N ALA A 137 -2.73 -1.95 -14.85
CA ALA A 137 -2.27 -2.72 -16.01
C ALA A 137 -2.68 -4.20 -15.95
N ARG A 138 -2.59 -4.83 -14.76
CA ARG A 138 -3.04 -6.21 -14.54
C ARG A 138 -4.55 -6.35 -14.74
N SER A 139 -5.31 -5.40 -14.22
CA SER A 139 -6.77 -5.34 -14.36
C SER A 139 -7.18 -5.20 -15.84
N GLU A 140 -6.50 -4.35 -16.60
CA GLU A 140 -6.73 -4.22 -18.05
C GLU A 140 -6.46 -5.51 -18.81
N LEU A 141 -5.34 -6.18 -18.53
CA LEU A 141 -4.99 -7.44 -19.18
C LEU A 141 -5.98 -8.56 -18.85
N ALA A 142 -6.39 -8.68 -17.58
CA ALA A 142 -7.42 -9.61 -17.15
C ALA A 142 -8.77 -9.32 -17.82
N GLY A 143 -9.15 -8.04 -17.90
CA GLY A 143 -10.35 -7.58 -18.60
C GLY A 143 -10.37 -8.01 -20.06
N ARG A 144 -9.27 -7.86 -20.80
CA ARG A 144 -9.18 -8.32 -22.20
C ARG A 144 -9.44 -9.82 -22.34
N LYS A 145 -8.83 -10.64 -21.49
CA LYS A 145 -9.04 -12.11 -21.51
C LYS A 145 -10.50 -12.48 -21.24
N LEU A 146 -11.16 -11.79 -20.30
CA LEU A 146 -12.56 -12.02 -19.99
C LEU A 146 -13.46 -11.63 -21.17
N VAL A 147 -13.16 -10.53 -21.86
CA VAL A 147 -13.90 -10.11 -23.06
C VAL A 147 -13.80 -11.15 -24.17
N GLU A 148 -12.61 -11.68 -24.45
CA GLU A 148 -12.43 -12.75 -25.44
C GLU A 148 -13.23 -14.00 -25.08
N ARG A 149 -13.19 -14.43 -23.81
CA ARG A 149 -13.97 -15.59 -23.35
C ARG A 149 -15.47 -15.36 -23.41
N ALA A 150 -15.94 -14.16 -23.05
CA ALA A 150 -17.33 -13.76 -23.15
C ALA A 150 -17.82 -13.72 -24.60
N LYS A 151 -17.01 -13.20 -25.54
CA LYS A 151 -17.30 -13.29 -26.99
C LYS A 151 -17.46 -14.75 -27.41
N GLY A 152 -16.51 -15.63 -27.05
CA GLY A 152 -16.60 -17.07 -27.36
C GLY A 152 -17.88 -17.74 -26.84
N ILE A 153 -18.33 -17.39 -25.63
CA ILE A 153 -19.62 -17.87 -25.08
C ILE A 153 -20.80 -17.36 -25.90
N LEU A 154 -20.84 -16.07 -26.24
CA LEU A 154 -21.92 -15.48 -27.03
C LEU A 154 -21.97 -16.07 -28.44
N MET A 155 -20.81 -16.29 -29.06
CA MET A 155 -20.71 -16.94 -30.37
C MET A 155 -21.28 -18.36 -30.33
N LYS A 156 -20.90 -19.17 -29.34
CA LYS A 156 -21.39 -20.55 -29.18
C LYS A 156 -22.88 -20.63 -28.81
N SER A 157 -23.33 -19.82 -27.86
CA SER A 157 -24.69 -19.91 -27.31
C SER A 157 -25.75 -19.22 -28.17
N ARG A 158 -25.38 -18.18 -28.92
CA ARG A 158 -26.31 -17.38 -29.72
C ARG A 158 -26.01 -17.36 -31.22
N GLY A 159 -24.97 -18.06 -31.67
CA GLY A 159 -24.58 -18.12 -33.08
C GLY A 159 -24.10 -16.78 -33.64
N LEU A 160 -23.64 -15.86 -32.78
CA LEU A 160 -23.17 -14.55 -33.20
C LEU A 160 -21.78 -14.64 -33.84
N SER A 161 -21.50 -13.76 -34.79
CA SER A 161 -20.13 -13.46 -35.19
C SER A 161 -19.36 -12.75 -34.06
N GLU A 162 -18.03 -12.70 -34.18
CA GLU A 162 -17.19 -12.05 -33.19
C GLU A 162 -17.52 -10.55 -33.03
N ASP A 163 -17.75 -9.85 -34.16
CA ASP A 163 -18.11 -8.43 -34.17
C ASP A 163 -19.47 -8.17 -33.50
N GLU A 164 -20.46 -9.03 -33.76
CA GLU A 164 -21.78 -8.95 -33.13
C GLU A 164 -21.71 -9.23 -31.62
N ALA A 165 -20.89 -10.20 -31.21
CA ALA A 165 -20.68 -10.52 -29.81
C ALA A 165 -20.02 -9.35 -29.07
N TYR A 166 -19.00 -8.72 -29.67
CA TYR A 166 -18.36 -7.53 -29.11
C TYR A 166 -19.33 -6.34 -29.04
N ALA A 167 -20.10 -6.10 -30.11
CA ALA A 167 -21.11 -5.04 -30.15
C ALA A 167 -22.18 -5.23 -29.05
N LEU A 168 -22.60 -6.48 -28.80
CA LEU A 168 -23.56 -6.80 -27.75
C LEU A 168 -22.99 -6.55 -26.36
N LEU A 169 -21.75 -6.96 -26.08
CA LEU A 169 -21.07 -6.67 -24.81
C LEU A 169 -20.94 -5.16 -24.58
N ARG A 170 -20.52 -4.42 -25.61
CA ARG A 170 -20.39 -2.96 -25.56
C ARG A 170 -21.72 -2.26 -25.29
N LYS A 171 -22.78 -2.65 -26.02
CA LYS A 171 -24.13 -2.10 -25.83
C LYS A 171 -24.65 -2.36 -24.42
N THR A 172 -24.43 -3.57 -23.91
CA THR A 172 -24.86 -3.95 -22.55
C THR A 172 -24.11 -3.16 -21.48
N ALA A 173 -22.80 -2.97 -21.65
CA ALA A 173 -21.96 -2.18 -20.76
C ALA A 173 -22.41 -0.71 -20.70
N MET A 174 -22.71 -0.10 -21.85
CA MET A 174 -23.23 1.27 -21.93
C MET A 174 -24.60 1.40 -21.25
N ASN A 175 -25.52 0.47 -21.51
CA ASN A 175 -26.86 0.49 -20.91
C ASN A 175 -26.84 0.35 -19.37
N GLN A 176 -25.83 -0.31 -18.82
CA GLN A 176 -25.66 -0.50 -17.37
C GLN A 176 -24.68 0.50 -16.73
N ASN A 177 -24.09 1.41 -17.50
CA ASN A 177 -23.04 2.32 -17.06
C ASN A 177 -21.86 1.60 -16.35
N ARG A 178 -21.43 0.46 -16.91
CA ARG A 178 -20.35 -0.40 -16.39
C ARG A 178 -19.25 -0.57 -17.43
N LYS A 179 -18.05 -1.02 -17.01
CA LYS A 179 -16.99 -1.34 -17.98
C LYS A 179 -17.34 -2.63 -18.73
N ILE A 180 -16.93 -2.72 -20.00
CA ILE A 180 -17.11 -3.95 -20.80
C ILE A 180 -16.51 -5.18 -20.10
N GLY A 181 -15.36 -5.03 -19.45
CA GLY A 181 -14.73 -6.10 -18.67
C GLY A 181 -15.63 -6.65 -17.56
N ASP A 182 -16.36 -5.79 -16.85
CA ASP A 182 -17.26 -6.19 -15.76
C ASP A 182 -18.46 -7.00 -16.28
N ILE A 183 -19.00 -6.59 -17.44
CA ILE A 183 -20.07 -7.34 -18.13
C ILE A 183 -19.56 -8.69 -18.60
N ALA A 184 -18.38 -8.72 -19.21
CA ALA A 184 -17.75 -9.95 -19.67
C ALA A 184 -17.48 -10.91 -18.50
N GLN A 185 -17.00 -10.40 -17.36
CA GLN A 185 -16.81 -11.18 -16.13
C GLN A 185 -18.12 -11.80 -15.65
N SER A 186 -19.18 -10.98 -15.58
CA SER A 186 -20.51 -11.42 -15.12
C SER A 186 -21.06 -12.53 -16.02
N LEU A 187 -20.88 -12.42 -17.34
CA LEU A 187 -21.29 -13.43 -18.30
C LEU A 187 -20.48 -14.73 -18.15
N VAL A 188 -19.16 -14.63 -18.01
CA VAL A 188 -18.28 -15.80 -17.84
C VAL A 188 -18.61 -16.55 -16.54
N MET A 189 -18.86 -15.84 -15.44
CA MET A 189 -19.29 -16.46 -14.18
C MET A 189 -20.64 -17.16 -14.33
N ALA A 190 -21.63 -16.50 -14.95
CA ALA A 190 -22.95 -17.09 -15.17
C ALA A 190 -22.87 -18.34 -16.06
N ALA A 191 -22.04 -18.33 -17.11
CA ALA A 191 -21.83 -19.49 -17.96
C ALA A 191 -21.15 -20.65 -17.22
N GLY A 192 -20.13 -20.36 -16.39
CA GLY A 192 -19.45 -21.40 -15.59
C GLY A 192 -20.32 -22.04 -14.51
N LEU A 193 -21.39 -21.37 -14.06
CA LEU A 193 -22.39 -21.94 -13.15
C LEU A 193 -23.44 -22.81 -13.86
N LEU A 194 -23.51 -22.71 -15.19
CA LEU A 194 -24.46 -23.44 -16.04
C LEU A 194 -23.80 -24.63 -16.77
N GLU A 195 -22.46 -24.69 -16.79
CA GLU A 195 -21.72 -25.89 -17.17
C GLU A 195 -21.82 -26.90 -16.01
N PRO A 196 -22.24 -28.16 -16.25
CA PRO A 196 -22.19 -29.18 -15.20
C PRO A 196 -20.74 -29.31 -14.73
N GLY A 197 -20.50 -29.19 -13.43
CA GLY A 197 -19.17 -29.37 -12.86
C GLY A 197 -18.60 -30.72 -13.30
N GLU A 198 -17.47 -30.70 -14.01
CA GLU A 198 -16.62 -31.87 -14.13
C GLU A 198 -15.94 -32.07 -12.76
N ASP A 199 -16.70 -32.57 -11.79
CA ASP A 199 -16.11 -33.31 -10.67
C ASP A 199 -15.67 -34.67 -11.21
N SER A 200 -14.36 -34.83 -11.43
CA SER A 200 -13.66 -36.12 -11.56
C SER A 200 -12.22 -35.99 -11.09
#